data_AF-A0A964AVL2-F1
#
_entry.id   AF-A0A964AVL2-F1
#
_cell.length_a   1.000
_cell.length_b   1.000
_cell.length_c   1.000
_cell.angle_alpha   90.00
_cell.angle_beta   90.00
_cell.angle_gamma   90.00
#
_symmetry.space_group_name_H-M   'P 1'
#
loop_
_entity.id
_entity.type
_entity.pdbx_description
1 polymer ?
#
loop_
_entity_poly.entity_id
_entity_poly.type
_entity_poly.pdbx_seq_one_letter_code
_entity_poly.pdbx_strand_id
1 'polypeptide(L)'
;MIGVLLLACAAPDPATGDDSAAEPDLPHLESPTAQATWSRTEAVSELNAAFALGLPDPLVFRDHYMDLMRQGDPHCPGHPTHITDDWVLGCTALSGVWFSGITEYYEDLTGDDPWWILLGDAQLTDAEGYEYSLGGHVLESNYIDDNSAASVYTAQIHGAMLYEAAAPPFDQRVSAFFQLSVEDHLDDSEVVIVEGGVTAHARSLNFVGFSVVRDAACDWSPKGVVAIRDPSGAWFTLEMEEACGACGALTFADDQDLGRVCVALGPLLDRAHAQATR
;
A
#
# COMPACT_ATOMS: atom_id res chain seq x y z
N MET A 1 -29.25 -17.24 48.53
CA MET A 1 -28.32 -16.21 49.05
C MET A 1 -26.94 -16.82 49.13
N ILE A 2 -26.09 -16.55 48.15
CA ILE A 2 -24.68 -16.95 48.12
C ILE A 2 -23.89 -15.65 48.29
N GLY A 3 -23.20 -15.51 49.42
CA GLY A 3 -22.36 -14.36 49.72
C GLY A 3 -21.01 -14.51 49.03
N VAL A 4 -20.66 -13.55 48.18
CA VAL A 4 -19.35 -13.43 47.54
C VAL A 4 -18.42 -12.70 48.51
N LEU A 5 -17.37 -13.38 48.98
CA LEU A 5 -16.24 -12.75 49.69
C LEU A 5 -15.27 -12.19 48.65
N LEU A 6 -15.09 -10.88 48.62
CA LEU A 6 -14.03 -10.19 47.90
C LEU A 6 -12.80 -10.06 48.81
N LEU A 7 -11.74 -10.81 48.51
CA LEU A 7 -10.42 -10.63 49.11
C LEU A 7 -9.64 -9.61 48.28
N ALA A 8 -9.53 -8.39 48.81
CA ALA A 8 -8.66 -7.36 48.25
C ALA A 8 -7.21 -7.65 48.61
N CYS A 9 -6.34 -7.83 47.61
CA CYS A 9 -4.89 -7.85 47.79
C CYS A 9 -4.40 -6.40 47.84
N ALA A 10 -3.97 -5.93 49.01
CA ALA A 10 -3.25 -4.67 49.13
C ALA A 10 -1.80 -4.89 48.66
N ALA A 11 -1.42 -4.22 47.58
CA ALA A 11 -0.02 -4.19 47.13
C ALA A 11 0.81 -3.32 48.10
N PRO A 12 2.03 -3.73 48.47
CA PRO A 12 2.92 -2.93 49.30
C PRO A 12 3.39 -1.69 48.54
N ASP A 13 3.43 -0.54 49.23
CA ASP A 13 3.96 0.72 48.70
C ASP A 13 5.43 0.53 48.26
N PRO A 14 5.78 0.87 47.01
CA PRO A 14 7.18 0.87 46.59
C PRO A 14 7.90 2.01 47.32
N ALA A 15 8.89 1.64 48.12
CA ALA A 15 9.81 2.57 48.73
C ALA A 15 10.47 3.45 47.65
N THR A 16 10.32 4.77 47.78
CA THR A 16 10.99 5.78 46.96
C THR A 16 12.48 5.80 47.29
N GLY A 17 13.22 4.83 46.77
CA GLY A 17 14.68 4.85 46.66
C GLY A 17 15.06 5.60 45.40
N ASP A 18 15.61 6.81 45.58
CA ASP A 18 16.22 7.61 44.51
C ASP A 18 17.61 7.04 44.19
N ASP A 19 17.64 5.89 43.52
CA ASP A 19 18.83 5.33 42.87
C ASP A 19 18.80 5.75 41.39
N SER A 20 19.00 7.04 41.15
CA SER A 20 19.27 7.58 39.81
C SER A 20 20.67 7.16 39.36
N ALA A 21 20.84 5.88 39.02
CA ALA A 21 22.01 5.41 38.28
C ALA A 21 22.01 6.10 36.92
N ALA A 22 23.05 6.89 36.64
CA ALA A 22 23.20 7.57 35.35
C ALA A 22 23.07 6.54 34.22
N GLU A 23 22.07 6.72 33.36
CA GLU A 23 21.93 5.89 32.16
C GLU A 23 23.21 6.02 31.32
N PRO A 24 23.82 4.91 30.91
CA PRO A 24 25.00 4.96 30.05
C PRO A 24 24.61 5.63 28.73
N ASP A 25 25.34 6.69 28.39
CA ASP A 25 25.19 7.42 27.14
C ASP A 25 25.27 6.43 25.98
N LEU A 26 24.17 6.24 25.26
CA LEU A 26 24.14 5.33 24.12
C LEU A 26 25.09 5.89 23.04
N PRO A 27 25.85 5.05 22.35
CA PRO A 27 26.72 5.52 21.28
C PRO A 27 25.89 6.27 20.25
N HIS A 28 26.28 7.52 19.98
CA HIS A 28 25.71 8.27 18.86
C HIS A 28 25.93 7.46 17.59
N LEU A 29 24.84 6.92 17.04
CA LEU A 29 24.81 6.39 15.70
C LEU A 29 25.05 7.57 14.76
N GLU A 30 26.24 7.64 14.18
CA GLU A 30 26.48 8.53 13.05
C GLU A 30 25.50 8.12 11.95
N SER A 31 24.52 8.99 11.67
CA SER A 31 23.67 8.83 10.50
C SER A 31 24.59 8.88 9.28
N PRO A 32 24.64 7.82 8.45
CA PRO A 32 25.45 7.87 7.25
C PRO A 32 25.00 9.06 6.42
N THR A 33 25.95 9.95 6.09
CA THR A 33 25.70 11.04 5.15
C THR A 33 25.59 10.42 3.77
N ALA A 34 24.35 10.15 3.36
CA ALA A 34 24.08 9.66 2.02
C ALA A 34 24.48 10.75 1.01
N GLN A 35 25.16 10.34 -0.07
CA GLN A 35 25.43 11.23 -1.19
C GLN A 35 24.45 10.90 -2.31
N ALA A 36 23.80 11.93 -2.84
CA ALA A 36 22.86 11.79 -3.93
C ALA A 36 23.51 11.09 -5.13
N THR A 37 22.90 9.98 -5.58
CA THR A 37 23.33 9.33 -6.82
C THR A 37 22.69 9.99 -8.05
N TRP A 38 21.49 10.53 -7.88
CA TRP A 38 20.78 11.27 -8.91
C TRP A 38 21.02 12.77 -8.80
N SER A 39 21.11 13.43 -9.95
CA SER A 39 20.90 14.87 -10.07
C SER A 39 19.42 15.22 -9.90
N ARG A 40 19.13 16.51 -9.68
CA ARG A 40 17.77 17.05 -9.68
C ARG A 40 16.95 16.62 -10.90
N THR A 41 17.54 16.68 -12.10
CA THR A 41 16.83 16.32 -13.34
C THR A 41 16.52 14.84 -13.42
N GLU A 42 17.44 13.99 -12.95
CA GLU A 42 17.23 12.54 -12.89
C GLU A 42 16.14 12.18 -11.86
N ALA A 43 16.14 12.80 -10.67
CA ALA A 43 15.09 12.58 -9.68
C ALA A 43 13.69 12.94 -10.21
N VAL A 44 13.55 14.07 -10.92
CA VAL A 44 12.29 14.45 -11.58
C VAL A 44 11.91 13.47 -12.69
N SER A 45 12.88 13.01 -13.47
CA SER A 45 12.64 11.99 -14.51
C SER A 45 12.14 10.68 -13.91
N GLU A 46 12.73 10.23 -12.81
CA GLU A 46 12.34 8.98 -12.14
C GLU A 46 10.98 9.09 -11.44
N LEU A 47 10.66 10.24 -10.84
CA LEU A 47 9.30 10.52 -10.34
C LEU A 47 8.26 10.42 -11.46
N ASN A 48 8.50 11.08 -12.59
CA ASN A 48 7.58 11.03 -13.74
C ASN A 48 7.45 9.62 -14.32
N ALA A 49 8.56 8.87 -14.37
CA ALA A 49 8.53 7.48 -14.80
C ALA A 49 7.71 6.60 -13.84
N ALA A 50 7.82 6.83 -12.52
CA ALA A 50 7.01 6.14 -11.52
C ALA A 50 5.52 6.49 -11.67
N PHE A 51 5.18 7.77 -11.85
CA PHE A 51 3.79 8.20 -12.05
C PHE A 51 3.17 7.66 -13.34
N ALA A 52 3.95 7.50 -14.41
CA ALA A 52 3.48 6.90 -15.66
C ALA A 52 3.10 5.41 -15.50
N LEU A 53 3.76 4.70 -14.58
CA LEU A 53 3.42 3.31 -14.22
C LEU A 53 2.13 3.25 -13.40
N GLY A 54 1.92 4.23 -12.51
CA GLY A 54 0.76 4.32 -11.63
C GLY A 54 0.95 3.58 -10.31
N LEU A 55 -0.12 3.52 -9.51
CA LEU A 55 -0.17 2.68 -8.30
C LEU A 55 -0.57 1.24 -8.68
N PRO A 56 -0.10 0.23 -7.93
CA PRO A 56 -0.57 -1.14 -8.11
C PRO A 56 -2.09 -1.24 -7.95
N ASP A 57 -2.72 -2.04 -8.80
CA ASP A 57 -4.16 -2.21 -8.83
C ASP A 57 -4.58 -3.42 -7.96
N PRO A 58 -5.37 -3.21 -6.88
CA PRO A 58 -5.86 -4.30 -6.03
C PRO A 58 -6.54 -5.42 -6.83
N LEU A 59 -7.32 -5.06 -7.84
CA LEU A 59 -8.12 -5.96 -8.64
C LEU A 59 -7.27 -7.02 -9.35
N VAL A 60 -6.07 -6.64 -9.78
CA VAL A 60 -5.15 -7.54 -10.47
C VAL A 60 -4.66 -8.65 -9.55
N PHE A 61 -4.33 -8.34 -8.29
CA PHE A 61 -3.93 -9.35 -7.31
C PHE A 61 -5.08 -10.30 -6.97
N ARG A 62 -6.30 -9.76 -6.84
CA ARG A 62 -7.50 -10.57 -6.63
C ARG A 62 -7.74 -11.51 -7.80
N ASP A 63 -7.76 -10.99 -9.01
CA ASP A 63 -8.10 -11.77 -10.20
C ASP A 63 -7.05 -12.87 -10.44
N HIS A 64 -5.76 -12.59 -10.24
CA HIS A 64 -4.70 -13.61 -10.28
C HIS A 64 -4.87 -14.69 -9.22
N TYR A 65 -5.13 -14.31 -7.96
CA TYR A 65 -5.41 -15.28 -6.90
C TYR A 65 -6.62 -16.16 -7.26
N MET A 66 -7.72 -15.55 -7.72
CA MET A 66 -8.94 -16.25 -8.08
C MET A 66 -8.73 -17.20 -9.26
N ASP A 67 -7.94 -16.80 -10.26
CA ASP A 67 -7.62 -17.64 -11.41
C ASP A 67 -6.75 -18.85 -11.03
N LEU A 68 -5.79 -18.69 -10.13
CA LEU A 68 -5.00 -19.81 -9.59
C LEU A 68 -5.89 -20.77 -8.79
N MET A 69 -6.75 -20.23 -7.92
CA MET A 69 -7.66 -21.05 -7.11
C MET A 69 -8.71 -21.79 -7.95
N ARG A 70 -9.11 -21.26 -9.12
CA ARG A 70 -10.01 -21.97 -10.06
C ARG A 70 -9.32 -23.13 -10.78
N GLN A 71 -8.00 -23.11 -10.88
CA GLN A 71 -7.23 -24.15 -11.55
C GLN A 71 -6.91 -25.34 -10.65
N GLY A 72 -7.09 -25.23 -9.33
CA GLY A 72 -6.93 -26.36 -8.42
C GLY A 72 -8.10 -27.35 -8.48
N ASP A 73 -8.14 -28.25 -7.50
CA ASP A 73 -9.15 -29.30 -7.39
C ASP A 73 -9.50 -29.56 -5.89
N PRO A 74 -10.44 -30.48 -5.57
CA PRO A 74 -10.83 -30.73 -4.19
C PRO A 74 -9.71 -31.17 -3.23
N HIS A 75 -8.54 -31.59 -3.71
CA HIS A 75 -7.39 -32.03 -2.92
C HIS A 75 -6.32 -30.95 -2.76
N CYS A 76 -6.33 -29.91 -3.59
CA CYS A 76 -5.35 -28.82 -3.56
C CYS A 76 -5.93 -27.59 -4.27
N PRO A 77 -5.93 -26.42 -3.63
CA PRO A 77 -7.09 -25.56 -3.50
C PRO A 77 -7.83 -25.28 -4.81
N GLY A 78 -9.07 -25.76 -4.86
CA GLY A 78 -10.10 -25.41 -5.84
C GLY A 78 -11.18 -24.45 -5.30
N HIS A 79 -10.96 -23.85 -4.12
CA HIS A 79 -11.96 -22.99 -3.44
C HIS A 79 -11.31 -21.77 -2.78
N PRO A 80 -11.58 -20.54 -3.24
CA PRO A 80 -10.86 -19.33 -2.79
C PRO A 80 -11.15 -18.90 -1.35
N THR A 81 -12.28 -19.33 -0.78
CA THR A 81 -12.72 -18.96 0.59
C THR A 81 -12.48 -20.07 1.63
N HIS A 82 -11.84 -21.16 1.26
CA HIS A 82 -11.66 -22.29 2.18
C HIS A 82 -10.29 -22.92 1.99
N ILE A 83 -9.36 -22.64 2.91
CA ILE A 83 -8.08 -23.34 3.02
C ILE A 83 -8.17 -24.33 4.19
N THR A 84 -7.79 -25.58 3.95
CA THR A 84 -7.74 -26.62 5.00
C THR A 84 -6.36 -26.71 5.63
N ASP A 85 -6.29 -27.19 6.87
CA ASP A 85 -5.02 -27.38 7.60
C ASP A 85 -3.99 -28.22 6.82
N ASP A 86 -4.46 -29.19 6.04
CA ASP A 86 -3.60 -30.08 5.24
C ASP A 86 -2.88 -29.35 4.10
N TRP A 87 -3.45 -28.25 3.59
CA TRP A 87 -2.88 -27.48 2.47
C TRP A 87 -1.84 -26.47 2.91
N VAL A 88 -1.83 -26.11 4.20
CA VAL A 88 -0.87 -25.16 4.77
C VAL A 88 0.57 -25.65 4.57
N LEU A 89 0.78 -26.97 4.60
CA LEU A 89 2.08 -27.61 4.43
C LEU A 89 2.49 -27.87 2.98
N GLY A 90 1.61 -27.54 2.02
CA GLY A 90 1.86 -27.79 0.61
C GLY A 90 0.98 -28.89 0.02
N CYS A 91 0.46 -28.66 -1.17
CA CYS A 91 -0.24 -29.66 -1.97
C CYS A 91 -0.01 -29.44 -3.47
N THR A 92 -0.37 -30.40 -4.31
CA THR A 92 -0.38 -30.23 -5.77
C THR A 92 -1.70 -30.74 -6.35
N ALA A 93 -2.36 -29.91 -7.15
CA ALA A 93 -3.56 -30.25 -7.89
C ALA A 93 -3.23 -31.11 -9.12
N LEU A 94 -4.21 -31.85 -9.64
CA LEU A 94 -4.07 -32.66 -10.85
C LEU A 94 -3.73 -31.81 -12.10
N SER A 95 -4.09 -30.53 -12.09
CA SER A 95 -3.73 -29.54 -13.11
C SER A 95 -2.24 -29.19 -13.11
N GLY A 96 -1.51 -29.50 -12.04
CA GLY A 96 -0.11 -29.13 -11.85
C GLY A 96 0.09 -27.92 -10.92
N VAL A 97 -0.99 -27.22 -10.54
CA VAL A 97 -0.91 -26.10 -9.60
C VAL A 97 -0.43 -26.57 -8.24
N TRP A 98 0.56 -25.90 -7.68
CA TRP A 98 1.04 -26.12 -6.32
C TRP A 98 0.61 -24.96 -5.42
N PHE A 99 0.29 -25.24 -4.17
CA PHE A 99 -0.07 -24.25 -3.16
C PHE A 99 0.56 -24.63 -1.83
N SER A 100 1.03 -23.63 -1.08
CA SER A 100 1.39 -23.76 0.33
C SER A 100 1.11 -22.44 1.05
N GLY A 101 0.58 -22.51 2.27
CA GLY A 101 0.36 -21.34 3.13
C GLY A 101 -1.07 -21.14 3.57
N ILE A 102 -1.39 -19.92 4.00
CA ILE A 102 -2.69 -19.54 4.57
C ILE A 102 -3.23 -18.36 3.78
N THR A 103 -4.47 -18.45 3.32
CA THR A 103 -5.19 -17.33 2.70
C THR A 103 -6.63 -17.29 3.18
N GLU A 104 -7.20 -16.09 3.24
CA GLU A 104 -8.62 -15.89 3.41
C GLU A 104 -9.10 -14.87 2.38
N TYR A 105 -10.29 -15.14 1.82
CA TYR A 105 -10.97 -14.25 0.89
C TYR A 105 -12.40 -14.04 1.36
N TYR A 106 -12.79 -12.78 1.50
CA TYR A 106 -14.15 -12.38 1.82
C TYR A 106 -14.61 -11.33 0.83
N GLU A 107 -15.89 -11.38 0.47
CA GLU A 107 -16.51 -10.38 -0.39
C GLU A 107 -17.98 -10.17 0.00
N ASP A 108 -18.44 -8.94 -0.17
CA ASP A 108 -19.84 -8.61 -0.36
C ASP A 108 -19.93 -7.67 -1.56
N LEU A 109 -20.27 -8.21 -2.72
CA LEU A 109 -20.38 -7.43 -3.96
C LEU A 109 -21.83 -7.02 -4.27
N THR A 110 -22.76 -7.33 -3.38
CA THR A 110 -24.21 -7.16 -3.61
C THR A 110 -24.90 -6.25 -2.60
N GLY A 111 -24.21 -5.91 -1.51
CA GLY A 111 -24.64 -4.92 -0.53
C GLY A 111 -24.60 -3.49 -1.07
N ASP A 112 -25.07 -2.56 -0.24
CA ASP A 112 -25.07 -1.12 -0.54
C ASP A 112 -23.63 -0.56 -0.63
N ASP A 113 -22.69 -1.19 0.09
CA ASP A 113 -21.27 -0.83 0.12
C ASP A 113 -20.43 -2.03 -0.34
N PRO A 114 -20.19 -2.22 -1.66
CA PRO A 114 -19.51 -3.41 -2.13
C PRO A 114 -18.03 -3.40 -1.73
N TRP A 115 -17.55 -4.52 -1.20
CA TRP A 115 -16.17 -4.67 -0.76
C TRP A 115 -15.67 -6.10 -0.94
N TRP A 116 -14.34 -6.24 -0.98
CA TRP A 116 -13.67 -7.52 -0.88
C TRP A 116 -12.32 -7.35 -0.20
N ILE A 117 -11.84 -8.43 0.42
CA ILE A 117 -10.50 -8.51 1.01
C ILE A 117 -9.88 -9.86 0.69
N LEU A 118 -8.61 -9.81 0.31
CA LEU A 118 -7.71 -10.96 0.21
C LEU A 118 -6.61 -10.77 1.24
N LEU A 119 -6.42 -11.75 2.12
CA LEU A 119 -5.33 -11.75 3.10
C LEU A 119 -4.61 -13.10 3.06
N GLY A 120 -3.33 -13.11 3.35
CA GLY A 120 -2.60 -14.37 3.41
C GLY A 120 -1.09 -14.25 3.55
N ASP A 121 -0.49 -15.41 3.77
CA ASP A 121 0.94 -15.70 3.67
C ASP A 121 1.04 -17.04 2.93
N ALA A 122 1.18 -16.98 1.61
CA ALA A 122 1.07 -18.12 0.74
C ALA A 122 1.95 -18.00 -0.51
N GLN A 123 2.30 -19.16 -1.04
CA GLN A 123 3.01 -19.34 -2.28
C GLN A 123 2.21 -20.31 -3.15
N LEU A 124 2.02 -19.92 -4.40
CA LEU A 124 1.32 -20.67 -5.44
C LEU A 124 2.26 -20.83 -6.63
N THR A 125 2.14 -21.94 -7.34
CA THR A 125 2.82 -22.15 -8.63
C THR A 125 1.78 -22.58 -9.64
N ASP A 126 1.71 -21.91 -10.79
CA ASP A 126 0.80 -22.31 -11.85
C ASP A 126 1.27 -23.59 -12.57
N ALA A 127 0.48 -24.06 -13.54
CA ALA A 127 0.80 -25.28 -14.29
C ALA A 127 2.05 -25.12 -15.19
N GLU A 128 2.40 -23.89 -15.54
CA GLU A 128 3.57 -23.52 -16.32
C GLU A 128 4.84 -23.38 -15.48
N GLY A 129 4.71 -23.33 -14.15
CA GLY A 129 5.81 -23.26 -13.20
C GLY A 129 6.14 -21.85 -12.70
N TYR A 130 5.30 -20.85 -12.99
CA TYR A 130 5.49 -19.49 -12.51
C TYR A 130 4.98 -19.33 -11.07
N GLU A 131 5.77 -18.64 -10.25
CA GLU A 131 5.44 -18.40 -8.86
C GLU A 131 4.52 -17.18 -8.68
N TYR A 132 3.48 -17.36 -7.86
CA TYR A 132 2.71 -16.29 -7.23
C TYR A 132 2.88 -16.33 -5.71
N SER A 133 3.52 -15.32 -5.14
CA SER A 133 3.72 -15.18 -3.70
C SER A 133 2.89 -14.02 -3.16
N LEU A 134 2.18 -14.25 -2.06
CA LEU A 134 1.32 -13.29 -1.37
C LEU A 134 1.70 -13.28 0.11
N GLY A 135 2.05 -12.12 0.65
CA GLY A 135 2.20 -11.92 2.10
C GLY A 135 1.60 -10.59 2.51
N GLY A 136 0.53 -10.58 3.31
CA GLY A 136 -0.18 -9.37 3.76
C GLY A 136 -1.66 -9.37 3.39
N HIS A 137 -2.21 -8.22 3.01
CA HIS A 137 -3.58 -8.11 2.51
C HIS A 137 -3.74 -7.08 1.40
N VAL A 138 -4.81 -7.28 0.63
CA VAL A 138 -5.33 -6.40 -0.40
C VAL A 138 -6.82 -6.21 -0.12
N LEU A 139 -7.28 -4.97 -0.09
CA LEU A 139 -8.68 -4.64 0.12
C LEU A 139 -9.13 -3.62 -0.92
N GLU A 140 -10.37 -3.74 -1.33
CA GLU A 140 -11.09 -2.73 -2.08
C GLU A 140 -12.50 -2.59 -1.50
N SER A 141 -12.98 -1.37 -1.37
CA SER A 141 -14.33 -1.07 -0.94
C SER A 141 -14.85 0.17 -1.65
N ASN A 142 -16.13 0.16 -1.96
CA ASN A 142 -16.87 1.34 -2.38
C ASN A 142 -18.01 1.56 -1.40
N TYR A 143 -18.23 2.80 -0.98
CA TYR A 143 -19.36 3.16 -0.12
C TYR A 143 -19.79 4.60 -0.38
N ILE A 144 -20.99 4.95 0.06
CA ILE A 144 -21.45 6.34 0.08
C ILE A 144 -21.23 6.91 1.48
N ASP A 145 -20.46 7.99 1.61
CA ASP A 145 -20.34 8.68 2.90
C ASP A 145 -21.62 9.46 3.19
N ASP A 146 -22.38 9.00 4.19
CA ASP A 146 -23.64 9.61 4.63
C ASP A 146 -23.53 11.11 4.96
N ASN A 147 -22.35 11.59 5.36
CA ASN A 147 -22.18 13.00 5.76
C ASN A 147 -21.99 13.92 4.55
N SER A 148 -21.22 13.48 3.56
CA SER A 148 -20.88 14.27 2.37
C SER A 148 -21.72 13.92 1.15
N ALA A 149 -22.44 12.79 1.21
CA ALA A 149 -23.06 12.11 0.07
C ALA A 149 -22.05 11.84 -1.07
N ALA A 150 -20.76 11.78 -0.75
CA ALA A 150 -19.72 11.46 -1.71
C ALA A 150 -19.66 9.95 -1.96
N SER A 151 -19.37 9.57 -3.20
CA SER A 151 -18.97 8.20 -3.52
C SER A 151 -17.50 8.04 -3.17
N VAL A 152 -17.19 7.09 -2.29
CA VAL A 152 -15.82 6.84 -1.82
C VAL A 152 -15.35 5.48 -2.29
N TYR A 153 -14.36 5.47 -3.17
CA TYR A 153 -13.56 4.30 -3.50
C TYR A 153 -12.36 4.24 -2.55
N THR A 154 -12.09 3.09 -1.95
CA THR A 154 -10.88 2.86 -1.17
C THR A 154 -10.19 1.58 -1.64
N ALA A 155 -8.90 1.68 -1.85
CA ALA A 155 -8.00 0.59 -2.18
C ALA A 155 -6.85 0.55 -1.18
N GLN A 156 -6.55 -0.63 -0.63
CA GLN A 156 -5.42 -0.84 0.29
C GLN A 156 -4.58 -2.02 -0.17
N ILE A 157 -3.26 -1.84 -0.14
CA ILE A 157 -2.28 -2.91 -0.34
C ILE A 157 -1.24 -2.81 0.76
N HIS A 158 -1.24 -3.80 1.64
CA HIS A 158 -0.33 -3.90 2.78
C HIS A 158 0.37 -5.26 2.72
N GLY A 159 1.64 -5.29 2.33
CA GLY A 159 2.40 -6.54 2.22
C GLY A 159 3.40 -6.58 1.08
N ALA A 160 3.72 -7.79 0.65
CA ALA A 160 4.52 -8.08 -0.52
C ALA A 160 3.80 -9.10 -1.42
N MET A 161 3.76 -8.81 -2.71
CA MET A 161 3.17 -9.65 -3.73
C MET A 161 4.16 -9.83 -4.89
N LEU A 162 4.22 -11.02 -5.46
CA LEU A 162 5.05 -11.33 -6.61
C LEU A 162 4.25 -12.24 -7.53
N TYR A 163 4.19 -11.93 -8.83
CA TYR A 163 3.79 -12.90 -9.84
C TYR A 163 4.80 -12.94 -10.98
N GLU A 164 5.44 -14.09 -11.23
CA GLU A 164 6.50 -14.20 -12.24
C GLU A 164 5.99 -14.18 -13.68
N ALA A 165 4.74 -14.59 -13.92
CA ALA A 165 4.16 -14.66 -15.26
C ALA A 165 3.53 -13.34 -15.74
N ALA A 166 3.35 -12.38 -14.84
CA ALA A 166 2.63 -11.16 -15.17
C ALA A 166 3.36 -10.34 -16.24
N ALA A 167 2.60 -9.75 -17.17
CA ALA A 167 3.14 -8.73 -18.06
C ALA A 167 3.20 -7.38 -17.31
N PRO A 168 4.05 -6.43 -17.73
CA PRO A 168 4.03 -5.08 -17.20
C PRO A 168 2.60 -4.49 -17.22
N PRO A 169 2.20 -3.75 -16.17
CA PRO A 169 3.03 -3.24 -15.08
C PRO A 169 3.09 -4.18 -13.85
N PHE A 170 2.86 -5.48 -14.00
CA PHE A 170 2.81 -6.39 -12.84
C PHE A 170 3.85 -7.51 -12.91
N ASP A 171 4.76 -7.46 -13.88
CA ASP A 171 5.88 -8.38 -14.08
C ASP A 171 6.90 -8.43 -12.92
N GLN A 172 6.60 -7.80 -11.78
CA GLN A 172 7.57 -7.48 -10.74
C GLN A 172 7.01 -7.54 -9.32
N ARG A 173 7.94 -7.78 -8.40
CA ARG A 173 7.76 -7.78 -6.95
C ARG A 173 7.19 -6.43 -6.51
N VAL A 174 5.98 -6.44 -5.98
CA VAL A 174 5.36 -5.31 -5.30
C VAL A 174 5.57 -5.49 -3.81
N SER A 175 6.04 -4.44 -3.14
CA SER A 175 6.00 -4.35 -1.68
C SER A 175 5.40 -3.01 -1.33
N ALA A 176 4.27 -3.02 -0.64
CA ALA A 176 3.49 -1.82 -0.43
C ALA A 176 2.91 -1.79 0.98
N PHE A 177 2.82 -0.59 1.51
CA PHE A 177 1.98 -0.25 2.65
C PHE A 177 1.31 1.06 2.28
N PHE A 178 0.25 1.02 1.48
CA PHE A 178 -0.44 2.23 1.03
C PHE A 178 -1.96 2.08 0.99
N GLN A 179 -2.61 3.24 1.08
CA GLN A 179 -4.04 3.42 0.84
C GLN A 179 -4.22 4.46 -0.28
N LEU A 180 -5.11 4.16 -1.22
CA LEU A 180 -5.67 5.08 -2.19
C LEU A 180 -7.14 5.30 -1.83
N SER A 181 -7.56 6.55 -1.75
CA SER A 181 -8.98 6.95 -1.66
C SER A 181 -9.32 7.87 -2.83
N VAL A 182 -10.46 7.66 -3.46
CA VAL A 182 -11.03 8.59 -4.45
C VAL A 182 -12.43 8.95 -3.98
N GLU A 183 -12.65 10.25 -3.75
CA GLU A 183 -13.91 10.80 -3.28
C GLU A 183 -14.53 11.66 -4.39
N ASP A 184 -15.68 11.23 -4.91
CA ASP A 184 -16.47 11.99 -5.89
C ASP A 184 -17.59 12.74 -5.18
N HIS A 185 -17.52 14.08 -5.18
CA HIS A 185 -18.51 14.94 -4.56
C HIS A 185 -19.63 15.37 -5.52
N LEU A 186 -20.78 15.78 -4.96
CA LEU A 186 -21.96 16.21 -5.72
C LEU A 186 -21.77 17.50 -6.52
N ASP A 187 -20.72 18.28 -6.24
CA ASP A 187 -20.39 19.52 -6.95
C ASP A 187 -19.41 19.30 -8.12
N ASP A 188 -19.30 18.05 -8.57
CA ASP A 188 -18.36 17.58 -9.60
C ASP A 188 -16.88 17.79 -9.21
N SER A 189 -16.58 17.97 -7.92
CA SER A 189 -15.21 17.93 -7.42
C SER A 189 -14.79 16.49 -7.09
N GLU A 190 -13.53 16.18 -7.36
CA GLU A 190 -12.92 14.88 -7.06
C GLU A 190 -11.72 15.12 -6.14
N VAL A 191 -11.60 14.30 -5.10
CA VAL A 191 -10.44 14.28 -4.20
C VAL A 191 -9.76 12.92 -4.27
N VAL A 192 -8.52 12.90 -4.73
CA VAL A 192 -7.66 11.72 -4.71
C VAL A 192 -6.70 11.83 -3.53
N ILE A 193 -6.70 10.84 -2.64
CA ILE A 193 -5.83 10.77 -1.47
C ILE A 193 -4.95 9.53 -1.61
N VAL A 194 -3.63 9.70 -1.46
CA VAL A 194 -2.69 8.59 -1.43
C VAL A 194 -1.83 8.71 -0.18
N GLU A 195 -1.79 7.66 0.63
CA GLU A 195 -1.00 7.63 1.86
C GLU A 195 -0.16 6.35 1.91
N GLY A 196 1.10 6.48 2.34
CA GLY A 196 1.98 5.35 2.56
C GLY A 196 2.99 5.10 1.43
N GLY A 197 3.59 3.92 1.42
CA GLY A 197 4.73 3.59 0.56
C GLY A 197 4.46 2.45 -0.40
N VAL A 198 5.06 2.51 -1.58
CA VAL A 198 5.03 1.44 -2.57
C VAL A 198 6.38 1.27 -3.23
N THR A 199 6.84 0.03 -3.32
CA THR A 199 7.96 -0.38 -4.16
C THR A 199 7.44 -1.27 -5.27
N ALA A 200 7.54 -0.79 -6.50
CA ALA A 200 7.19 -1.50 -7.72
C ALA A 200 8.12 -1.05 -8.83
N HIS A 201 8.42 -1.91 -9.80
CA HIS A 201 9.29 -1.57 -10.94
C HIS A 201 10.67 -1.01 -10.57
N ALA A 202 11.28 -1.56 -9.52
CA ALA A 202 12.54 -1.07 -8.93
C ALA A 202 12.51 0.41 -8.50
N ARG A 203 11.32 0.99 -8.29
CA ARG A 203 11.11 2.34 -7.77
C ARG A 203 10.35 2.25 -6.46
N SER A 204 10.82 2.99 -5.47
CA SER A 204 10.12 3.14 -4.20
C SER A 204 9.58 4.56 -4.09
N LEU A 205 8.27 4.69 -3.99
CA LEU A 205 7.57 5.94 -3.70
C LEU A 205 7.07 5.91 -2.25
N ASN A 206 6.96 7.09 -1.65
CA ASN A 206 6.31 7.28 -0.36
C ASN A 206 5.49 8.57 -0.40
N PHE A 207 4.25 8.50 0.07
CA PHE A 207 3.28 9.58 0.10
C PHE A 207 2.95 9.91 1.56
N VAL A 208 2.98 11.20 1.92
CA VAL A 208 2.63 11.66 3.27
C VAL A 208 1.70 12.85 3.16
N GLY A 209 0.46 12.67 3.63
CA GLY A 209 -0.60 13.66 3.53
C GLY A 209 -0.84 14.10 2.09
N PHE A 210 -0.59 13.22 1.11
CA PHE A 210 -0.70 13.56 -0.30
C PHE A 210 -2.16 13.51 -0.74
N SER A 211 -2.67 14.64 -1.20
CA SER A 211 -4.00 14.73 -1.77
C SER A 211 -3.99 15.61 -3.01
N VAL A 212 -4.92 15.33 -3.93
CA VAL A 212 -5.13 16.14 -5.13
C VAL A 212 -6.60 16.46 -5.23
N VAL A 213 -6.93 17.74 -5.27
CA VAL A 213 -8.29 18.22 -5.54
C VAL A 213 -8.39 18.60 -7.00
N ARG A 214 -9.44 18.11 -7.66
CA ARG A 214 -9.85 18.53 -9.01
C ARG A 214 -11.08 19.39 -8.92
N ASP A 215 -11.00 20.60 -9.46
CA ASP A 215 -12.13 21.52 -9.51
C ASP A 215 -12.15 22.37 -10.80
N ALA A 216 -13.16 23.24 -10.94
CA ALA A 216 -13.28 24.09 -12.12
C ALA A 216 -12.23 25.21 -12.21
N ALA A 217 -11.57 25.56 -11.11
CA ALA A 217 -10.56 26.61 -11.05
C ALA A 217 -9.15 26.06 -11.39
N CYS A 218 -8.87 24.83 -10.99
CA CYS A 218 -7.64 24.10 -11.27
C CYS A 218 -7.99 22.66 -11.70
N ASP A 219 -7.47 22.22 -12.85
CA ASP A 219 -7.62 20.80 -13.25
C ASP A 219 -7.08 19.86 -12.17
N TRP A 220 -5.93 20.20 -11.56
CA TRP A 220 -5.41 19.50 -10.38
C TRP A 220 -4.68 20.48 -9.44
N SER A 221 -5.03 20.42 -8.16
CA SER A 221 -4.39 21.16 -7.06
C SER A 221 -3.83 20.16 -6.04
N PRO A 222 -2.59 19.67 -6.25
CA PRO A 222 -1.97 18.70 -5.36
C PRO A 222 -1.38 19.38 -4.11
N LYS A 223 -1.35 18.64 -3.01
CA LYS A 223 -0.80 19.04 -1.72
C LYS A 223 -0.15 17.85 -1.04
N GLY A 224 0.81 18.13 -0.16
CA GLY A 224 1.46 17.11 0.67
C GLY A 224 2.80 16.71 0.09
N VAL A 225 3.27 15.52 0.45
CA VAL A 225 4.63 15.09 0.14
C VAL A 225 4.62 13.83 -0.71
N VAL A 226 5.43 13.82 -1.77
CA VAL A 226 5.82 12.62 -2.49
C VAL A 226 7.33 12.47 -2.43
N ALA A 227 7.82 11.33 -1.97
CA ALA A 227 9.23 11.00 -1.96
C ALA A 227 9.54 9.84 -2.89
N ILE A 228 10.71 9.87 -3.54
CA ILE A 228 11.26 8.75 -4.31
C ILE A 228 12.62 8.34 -3.76
N ARG A 229 12.84 7.02 -3.65
CA ARG A 229 14.10 6.48 -3.15
C ARG A 229 15.13 6.37 -4.27
N ASP A 230 16.31 6.92 -4.04
CA ASP A 230 17.44 6.83 -4.94
C ASP A 230 18.25 5.52 -4.75
N PRO A 231 19.20 5.21 -5.65
CA PRO A 231 20.04 4.01 -5.53
C PRO A 231 20.96 4.01 -4.31
N SER A 232 21.27 5.17 -3.71
CA SER A 232 22.00 5.23 -2.44
C SER A 232 21.13 4.79 -1.25
N GLY A 233 19.82 4.72 -1.45
CA GLY A 233 18.83 4.39 -0.44
C GLY A 233 18.28 5.60 0.31
N ALA A 234 18.71 6.81 -0.06
CA ALA A 234 18.18 8.06 0.46
C ALA A 234 16.97 8.53 -0.34
N TRP A 235 16.25 9.52 0.19
CA TRP A 235 15.02 10.02 -0.39
C TRP A 235 15.22 11.38 -1.05
N PHE A 236 14.63 11.53 -2.24
CA PHE A 236 14.28 12.83 -2.79
C PHE A 236 12.84 13.11 -2.42
N THR A 237 12.59 14.24 -1.76
CA THR A 237 11.28 14.60 -1.21
C THR A 237 10.75 15.82 -1.97
N LEU A 238 9.58 15.68 -2.59
CA LEU A 238 8.87 16.75 -3.28
C LEU A 238 7.68 17.19 -2.43
N GLU A 239 7.80 18.36 -1.81
CA GLU A 239 6.71 18.99 -1.05
C GLU A 239 5.89 19.90 -1.98
N MET A 240 4.61 19.56 -2.15
CA MET A 240 3.67 20.30 -2.97
C MET A 240 2.82 21.23 -2.10
N GLU A 241 2.73 22.47 -2.55
CA GLU A 241 1.86 23.49 -1.97
C GLU A 241 0.58 23.53 -2.79
N GLU A 242 -0.56 23.63 -2.11
CA GLU A 242 -1.89 23.71 -2.69
C GLU A 242 -1.99 24.88 -3.69
N ALA A 243 -1.78 24.56 -4.97
CA ALA A 243 -1.71 25.50 -6.07
C ALA A 243 -2.06 24.79 -7.38
N CYS A 244 -2.62 25.52 -8.36
CA CYS A 244 -2.88 24.95 -9.67
C CYS A 244 -1.55 24.42 -10.29
N GLY A 245 -1.49 23.10 -10.50
CA GLY A 245 -0.35 22.41 -11.12
C GLY A 245 0.55 21.66 -10.13
N ALA A 246 1.28 20.69 -10.65
CA ALA A 246 2.09 19.76 -9.86
C ALA A 246 3.53 20.23 -9.69
N CYS A 247 3.72 21.38 -9.03
CA CYS A 247 5.05 21.93 -8.75
C CYS A 247 5.28 22.13 -7.25
N GLY A 248 6.48 21.80 -6.78
CA GLY A 248 6.82 21.81 -5.36
C GLY A 248 8.31 22.00 -5.10
N ALA A 249 8.69 22.16 -3.84
CA ALA A 249 10.08 22.22 -3.41
C ALA A 249 10.67 20.80 -3.38
N LEU A 250 11.82 20.60 -4.03
CA LEU A 250 12.53 19.32 -4.03
C LEU A 250 13.71 19.39 -3.06
N THR A 251 13.76 18.48 -2.11
CA THR A 251 14.90 18.28 -1.21
C THR A 251 15.51 16.89 -1.39
N PHE A 252 16.77 16.74 -1.04
CA PHE A 252 17.44 15.44 -0.89
C PHE A 252 17.81 15.24 0.57
N ALA A 253 17.55 14.04 1.10
CA ALA A 253 17.87 13.64 2.49
C ALA A 253 17.40 14.66 3.56
N ASP A 254 16.28 15.34 3.29
CA ASP A 254 15.64 16.35 4.15
C ASP A 254 16.50 17.60 4.49
N ASP A 255 17.69 17.75 3.90
CA ASP A 255 18.62 18.82 4.24
C ASP A 255 19.09 19.65 3.03
N GLN A 256 19.19 19.03 1.85
CA GLN A 256 19.69 19.68 0.65
C GLN A 256 18.55 20.17 -0.24
N ASP A 257 18.31 21.49 -0.25
CA ASP A 257 17.37 22.14 -1.17
C ASP A 257 17.89 22.13 -2.62
N LEU A 258 17.10 21.54 -3.52
CA LEU A 258 17.36 21.46 -4.97
C LEU A 258 16.49 22.44 -5.78
N GLY A 259 15.64 23.21 -5.10
CA GLY A 259 14.74 24.21 -5.63
C GLY A 259 13.41 23.65 -6.15
N ARG A 260 12.58 24.55 -6.67
CA ARG A 260 11.23 24.21 -7.15
C ARG A 260 11.25 23.43 -8.47
N VAL A 261 10.58 22.29 -8.53
CA VAL A 261 10.41 21.45 -9.74
C VAL A 261 8.94 21.22 -10.03
N CYS A 262 8.65 20.76 -11.25
CA CYS A 262 7.31 20.33 -11.66
C CYS A 262 7.37 18.89 -12.16
N VAL A 263 6.31 18.13 -11.87
CA VAL A 263 6.14 16.73 -12.25
C VAL A 263 4.85 16.53 -13.04
N ALA A 264 4.72 15.39 -13.71
CA ALA A 264 3.54 15.02 -14.47
C ALA A 264 2.67 14.03 -13.67
N LEU A 265 1.72 14.55 -12.89
CA LEU A 265 0.79 13.73 -12.11
C LEU A 265 -0.35 13.12 -12.93
N GLY A 266 -0.69 13.69 -14.09
CA GLY A 266 -1.83 13.24 -14.92
C GLY A 266 -1.92 11.72 -15.09
N PRO A 267 -0.86 11.02 -15.52
CA PRO A 267 -0.89 9.57 -15.67
C PRO A 267 -1.20 8.77 -14.39
N LEU A 268 -0.76 9.26 -13.23
CA LEU A 268 -1.07 8.64 -11.93
C LEU A 268 -2.55 8.80 -11.60
N LEU A 269 -3.07 10.01 -11.78
CA LEU A 269 -4.44 10.39 -11.44
C LEU A 269 -5.45 9.77 -12.40
N ASP A 270 -5.17 9.76 -13.71
CA ASP A 270 -5.99 9.08 -14.72
C ASP A 270 -6.16 7.58 -14.38
N ARG A 271 -5.10 6.93 -13.88
CA ARG A 271 -5.15 5.54 -13.45
C ARG A 271 -5.92 5.36 -12.14
N ALA A 272 -5.71 6.23 -11.15
CA ALA A 272 -6.45 6.17 -9.89
C ALA A 272 -7.97 6.34 -10.13
N HIS A 273 -8.36 7.31 -10.96
CA HIS A 273 -9.74 7.51 -11.38
C HIS A 273 -10.29 6.30 -12.15
N ALA A 274 -9.51 5.74 -13.09
CA ALA A 274 -9.89 4.53 -13.80
C ALA A 274 -10.00 3.30 -12.87
N GLN A 275 -9.29 3.26 -11.75
CA GLN A 275 -9.46 2.20 -10.75
C GLN A 275 -10.79 2.35 -10.01
N ALA A 276 -11.14 3.58 -9.62
CA ALA A 276 -12.33 3.91 -8.84
C ALA A 276 -13.67 3.78 -9.59
N THR A 277 -13.65 3.89 -10.92
CA THR A 277 -14.89 3.98 -11.75
C THR A 277 -15.28 2.67 -12.45
N ARG A 278 -14.72 1.53 -12.03
CA ARG A 278 -14.94 0.22 -12.68
C ARG A 278 -16.22 -0.49 -12.26
#